data_AF-A0A9D9R2B1-F1
#
_entry.id   AF-A0A9D9R2B1-F1
#
_cell.length_a   1.000
_cell.length_b   1.000
_cell.length_c   1.000
_cell.angle_alpha   90.00
_cell.angle_beta   90.00
_cell.angle_gamma   90.00
#
_symmetry.space_group_name_H-M   'P 1'
#
loop_
_entity.id
_entity.type
_entity.pdbx_description
1 polymer ?
#
loop_
_entity_poly.entity_id
_entity_poly.type
_entity_poly.pdbx_seq_one_letter_code
_entity_poly.pdbx_strand_id
1 'polypeptide(L)'
;MKQSLALWVNIYFRVFVAFAYTLLGAYVAFWSSFDLGTWNGVSIVLLLGILFILYGLFRIWRAYLYFREADESSNYAEYED
;
A
#
# COMPACT_ATOMS: atom_id res chain seq x y z
N MET A 1 -18.15 8.23 -19.80
CA MET A 1 -16.86 7.58 -20.12
C MET A 1 -15.57 8.23 -19.56
N LYS A 2 -15.55 9.51 -19.08
CA LYS A 2 -14.32 10.11 -18.49
C LYS A 2 -14.01 9.70 -17.04
N GLN A 3 -15.00 9.21 -16.28
CA GLN A 3 -14.82 8.86 -14.86
C GLN A 3 -14.02 7.56 -14.64
N SER A 4 -14.15 6.58 -15.55
CA SER A 4 -13.43 5.30 -15.45
C SER A 4 -11.91 5.50 -15.46
N LEU A 5 -11.39 6.33 -16.37
CA LEU A 5 -9.95 6.55 -16.53
C LEU A 5 -9.33 7.26 -15.31
N ALA A 6 -10.02 8.25 -14.74
CA ALA A 6 -9.58 8.93 -13.52
C ALA A 6 -9.55 8.00 -12.29
N LEU A 7 -10.52 7.08 -12.19
CA LEU A 7 -10.58 6.09 -11.12
C LEU A 7 -9.42 5.08 -11.22
N TRP A 8 -9.16 4.58 -12.43
CA TRP A 8 -8.04 3.67 -12.70
C TRP A 8 -6.68 4.31 -12.39
N VAL A 9 -6.46 5.57 -12.77
CA VAL A 9 -5.21 6.29 -12.47
C VAL A 9 -5.02 6.48 -10.97
N ASN A 10 -6.08 6.81 -10.23
CA ASN A 10 -6.01 6.96 -8.77
C ASN A 10 -5.66 5.64 -8.07
N ILE A 11 -6.25 4.53 -8.51
CA ILE A 11 -5.93 3.19 -7.98
C ILE A 11 -4.49 2.81 -8.32
N TYR A 12 -4.06 3.03 -9.56
CA TYR A 12 -2.68 2.77 -9.98
C TYR A 12 -1.69 3.53 -9.10
N PHE A 13 -1.91 4.83 -8.87
CA PHE A 13 -1.03 5.63 -8.03
C PHE A 13 -0.99 5.12 -6.57
N ARG A 14 -2.14 4.71 -6.02
CA ARG A 14 -2.22 4.14 -4.66
C ARG A 14 -1.42 2.85 -4.54
N VAL A 15 -1.56 1.95 -5.51
CA VAL A 15 -0.84 0.67 -5.55
C VAL A 15 0.65 0.90 -5.79
N PHE A 16 1.02 1.77 -6.71
CA PHE A 16 2.41 2.12 -7.00
C PHE A 16 3.14 2.65 -5.75
N VAL A 17 2.53 3.61 -5.05
CA VAL A 17 3.13 4.15 -3.82
C VAL A 17 3.18 3.07 -2.73
N ALA A 18 2.19 2.19 -2.65
CA ALA A 18 2.22 1.07 -1.70
C ALA A 18 3.40 0.13 -1.99
N PHE A 19 3.65 -0.20 -3.26
CA PHE A 19 4.84 -0.96 -3.67
C PHE A 19 6.13 -0.23 -3.32
N ALA A 20 6.23 1.08 -3.53
CA ALA A 20 7.40 1.86 -3.15
C ALA A 20 7.68 1.78 -1.64
N TYR A 21 6.64 1.87 -0.79
CA TYR A 21 6.79 1.69 0.66
C TYR A 21 7.21 0.27 1.04
N THR A 22 6.66 -0.76 0.39
CA THR A 22 7.05 -2.16 0.63
C THR A 22 8.50 -2.41 0.25
N LEU A 23 8.94 -1.90 -0.91
CA LEU A 23 10.33 -2.02 -1.37
C LEU A 23 11.28 -1.24 -0.49
N LEU A 24 10.89 -0.04 -0.04
CA LEU A 24 11.66 0.73 0.93
C LEU A 24 11.83 -0.05 2.24
N GLY A 25 10.76 -0.66 2.74
CA GLY A 25 10.81 -1.49 3.94
C GLY A 25 11.72 -2.71 3.78
N ALA A 26 11.68 -3.38 2.62
CA ALA A 26 12.58 -4.49 2.31
C ALA A 26 14.04 -4.03 2.23
N TYR A 27 14.30 -2.88 1.60
CA TYR A 27 15.64 -2.30 1.55
C TYR A 27 16.15 -1.97 2.96
N VAL A 28 15.33 -1.31 3.77
CA VAL A 28 15.67 -0.97 5.15
C VAL A 28 15.91 -2.25 5.98
N ALA A 29 15.08 -3.28 5.84
CA ALA A 29 15.22 -4.51 6.63
C ALA A 29 16.47 -5.33 6.29
N PHE A 30 16.86 -5.41 5.01
CA PHE A 30 17.84 -6.39 4.53
C PHE A 30 19.13 -5.79 3.94
N TRP A 31 19.09 -4.60 3.35
CA TRP A 31 20.22 -3.99 2.64
C TRP A 31 20.80 -2.75 3.30
N SER A 32 20.04 -2.11 4.20
CA SER A 32 20.49 -0.90 4.87
C SER A 32 21.65 -1.19 5.84
N SER A 33 22.69 -0.37 5.75
CA SER A 33 23.81 -0.35 6.70
C SER A 33 23.63 0.68 7.83
N PHE A 34 22.42 1.17 8.06
CA PHE A 34 22.14 2.07 9.19
C PHE A 34 22.37 1.33 10.51
N ASP A 35 23.04 1.98 11.46
CA ASP A 35 23.16 1.48 12.82
C ASP A 35 22.29 2.34 13.74
N LEU A 36 21.13 1.80 14.09
CA LEU A 36 20.19 2.39 15.03
C LEU A 36 20.24 1.72 16.41
N GLY A 37 21.18 0.78 16.60
CA GLY A 37 21.25 -0.06 17.78
C GLY A 37 20.23 -1.20 17.80
N THR A 38 20.15 -1.86 18.95
CA THR A 38 19.26 -3.01 19.17
C THR A 38 18.25 -2.71 20.26
N TRP A 39 17.03 -3.22 20.08
CA TRP A 39 16.01 -3.26 21.11
C TRP A 39 15.75 -4.71 21.48
N ASN A 40 16.04 -5.07 22.73
CA ASN A 40 15.90 -6.44 23.25
C ASN A 40 16.61 -7.51 22.39
N GLY A 41 17.83 -7.20 21.90
CA GLY A 41 18.62 -8.10 21.05
C GLY A 41 18.21 -8.14 19.58
N VAL A 42 17.16 -7.41 19.18
CA VAL A 42 16.71 -7.31 17.78
C VAL A 42 17.14 -5.96 17.19
N SER A 43 17.64 -5.95 15.96
CA SER A 43 18.01 -4.71 15.27
C SER A 43 16.78 -3.82 15.06
N ILE A 44 16.87 -2.55 15.48
CA ILE A 44 15.78 -1.57 15.31
C ILE A 44 15.52 -1.32 13.81
N VAL A 45 16.56 -1.40 12.99
CA VAL A 45 16.48 -1.28 11.53
C VAL A 45 15.57 -2.36 10.94
N LEU A 46 15.68 -3.60 11.44
CA LEU A 46 14.84 -4.71 11.01
C LEU A 46 13.37 -4.48 11.40
N LEU A 47 13.12 -4.00 12.63
CA LEU A 47 11.77 -3.67 13.09
C LEU A 47 11.13 -2.56 12.26
N LEU A 48 11.88 -1.51 11.95
CA LEU A 48 11.43 -0.41 11.09
C LEU A 48 11.15 -0.90 9.67
N GLY A 49 12.03 -1.74 9.11
CA GLY A 49 11.81 -2.33 7.79
C GLY A 49 10.54 -3.17 7.72
N ILE A 50 10.26 -3.99 8.74
CA ILE A 50 8.99 -4.74 8.86
C ILE A 50 7.80 -3.77 8.95
N LEU A 51 7.90 -2.70 9.74
CA LEU A 51 6.82 -1.70 9.84
C LEU A 51 6.51 -1.05 8.49
N PHE A 52 7.54 -0.71 7.71
CA PHE A 52 7.35 -0.18 6.35
C PHE A 52 6.70 -1.19 5.40
N ILE A 53 7.08 -2.47 5.48
CA ILE A 53 6.45 -3.55 4.71
C ILE A 53 4.96 -3.71 5.09
N LEU A 54 4.67 -3.79 6.38
CA LEU A 54 3.29 -3.90 6.89
C LEU A 54 2.45 -2.70 6.48
N TYR A 55 3.02 -1.50 6.53
CA TYR A 55 2.35 -0.29 6.08
C TYR A 55 2.08 -0.30 4.56
N GLY A 56 3.04 -0.78 3.76
CA GLY A 56 2.84 -0.99 2.32
C GLY A 56 1.70 -1.95 2.02
N LEU A 57 1.65 -3.11 2.71
CA LEU A 57 0.56 -4.07 2.60
C LEU A 57 -0.80 -3.47 3.01
N PHE A 58 -0.82 -2.70 4.09
CA PHE A 58 -2.03 -2.00 4.53
C PHE A 58 -2.54 -1.01 3.47
N ARG A 59 -1.64 -0.31 2.77
CA ARG A 59 -2.03 0.55 1.65
C ARG A 59 -2.60 -0.21 0.46
N ILE A 60 -2.06 -1.38 0.13
CA ILE A 60 -2.62 -2.26 -0.92
C ILE A 60 -4.04 -2.69 -0.53
N TRP A 61 -4.22 -3.14 0.71
CA TRP A 61 -5.53 -3.51 1.24
C TRP A 61 -6.55 -2.37 1.15
N ARG A 62 -6.15 -1.14 1.54
CA ARG A 62 -7.00 0.05 1.43
C ARG A 62 -7.34 0.42 -0.01
N ALA A 63 -6.42 0.22 -0.94
CA ALA A 63 -6.69 0.43 -2.37
C ALA A 63 -7.69 -0.60 -2.91
N TYR A 64 -7.59 -1.86 -2.47
CA TYR A 64 -8.54 -2.92 -2.81
C TYR A 64 -9.95 -2.63 -2.30
N LEU A 65 -10.10 -2.21 -1.03
CA LEU A 65 -11.41 -1.82 -0.49
C LEU A 65 -12.06 -0.67 -1.28
N TYR A 66 -11.26 0.35 -1.66
CA TYR A 66 -11.74 1.46 -2.46
C TYR A 66 -12.22 1.03 -3.85
N PHE A 67 -11.52 0.07 -4.48
CA PHE A 67 -11.97 -0.50 -5.75
C PHE A 67 -13.29 -1.26 -5.60
N ARG A 68 -13.40 -2.11 -4.57
CA ARG A 68 -14.63 -2.87 -4.30
C ARG A 68 -15.83 -1.96 -4.05
N GLU A 69 -15.68 -0.92 -3.23
CA GLU A 69 -16.74 0.06 -2.96
C GLU A 69 -17.12 0.86 -4.21
N ALA A 70 -16.14 1.23 -5.04
CA ALA A 70 -16.40 1.94 -6.29
C ALA A 70 -17.18 1.07 -7.29
N ASP A 71 -16.82 -0.20 -7.41
CA ASP A 71 -17.46 -1.19 -8.29
C ASP A 71 -18.91 -1.50 -7.84
N GLU A 72 -19.13 -1.64 -6.52
CA GLU A 72 -20.48 -1.75 -5.93
C GLU A 72 -21.32 -0.50 -6.25
N SER A 73 -20.79 0.71 -6.10
CA SER A 73 -21.54 1.94 -6.37
C SER A 73 -21.93 2.10 -7.83
N SER A 74 -21.10 1.63 -8.78
CA SER A 74 -21.47 1.62 -10.20
C SER A 74 -22.53 0.57 -10.52
N ASN A 75 -22.52 -0.58 -9.82
CA ASN A 75 -23.52 -1.63 -10.01
C ASN A 75 -24.90 -1.20 -9.49
N TYR A 76 -24.98 -0.52 -8.34
CA TYR A 76 -26.26 -0.02 -7.81
C TYR A 76 -26.94 1.03 -8.71
N ALA A 77 -26.16 1.82 -9.45
CA ALA A 77 -26.72 2.78 -10.42
C ALA A 77 -27.29 2.10 -11.68
N GLU A 78 -26.95 0.83 -11.94
CA GLU A 78 -27.41 0.06 -13.09
C GLU A 78 -28.73 -0.69 -12.83
N TYR A 79 -29.21 -0.72 -11.58
CA TYR A 79 -30.49 -1.34 -11.19
C TYR A 79 -31.66 -0.34 -11.10
N GLU A 80 -31.46 0.94 -11.45
CA GLU A 80 -32.53 1.96 -11.47
C GLU A 80 -33.16 2.22 -12.86
N ASP A 81 -32.80 1.44 -13.89
CA ASP A 81 -33.46 1.47 -15.22
C ASP A 81 -34.45 0.32 -15.43
#